data_AF-A0A839EHN6-F1
#
_entry.id   AF-A0A839EHN6-F1
#
_cell.length_a   1.000
_cell.length_b   1.000
_cell.length_c   1.000
_cell.angle_alpha   90.00
_cell.angle_beta   90.00
_cell.angle_gamma   90.00
#
_symmetry.space_group_name_H-M   'P 1'
#
loop_
_entity.id
_entity.type
_entity.pdbx_description
1 polymer ?
#
loop_
_entity_poly.entity_id
_entity_poly.type
_entity_poly.pdbx_seq_one_letter_code
_entity_poly.pdbx_strand_id
1 'polypeptide(L)' 'SLSATLDEAVRLTGDEQKAAWGEAFDILAEQAVLYPLFHRQLPAAWDAERLVGFAPVPTTGLSFLDVGVTD' A
#
# COMPACT_ATOMS: atom_id res chain seq x y z
N SER A 1 0.15 -24.46 3.67
CA SER A 1 1.37 -23.84 3.09
C SER A 1 1.05 -22.40 2.79
N LEU A 2 2.04 -21.49 2.76
CA LEU A 2 1.79 -20.07 2.48
C LEU A 2 0.91 -19.86 1.24
N SER A 3 1.20 -20.54 0.12
CA SER A 3 0.39 -20.43 -1.10
C SER A 3 -1.07 -20.87 -0.92
N ALA A 4 -1.33 -21.94 -0.16
CA ALA A 4 -2.70 -22.40 0.09
C ALA A 4 -3.50 -21.41 0.96
N THR A 5 -2.87 -20.83 1.98
CA THR A 5 -3.50 -19.82 2.85
C THR A 5 -3.79 -18.52 2.08
N LEU A 6 -2.88 -18.10 1.19
CA LEU A 6 -3.10 -16.97 0.29
C LEU A 6 -4.27 -17.23 -0.67
N ASP A 7 -4.36 -18.43 -1.25
CA ASP A 7 -5.46 -18.83 -2.14
C ASP A 7 -6.82 -18.83 -1.43
N GLU A 8 -6.87 -19.21 -0.16
CA GLU A 8 -8.09 -19.15 0.65
C GLU A 8 -8.47 -17.71 0.98
N ALA A 9 -7.53 -16.90 1.46
CA ALA A 9 -7.78 -15.53 1.87
C ALA A 9 -8.38 -14.66 0.74
N VAL A 10 -7.96 -14.86 -0.51
CA VAL A 10 -8.49 -14.10 -1.66
C VAL A 10 -9.94 -14.45 -2.01
N ARG A 11 -10.43 -15.63 -1.58
CA ARG A 11 -11.82 -16.09 -1.83
C ARG A 11 -12.81 -15.67 -0.74
N LEU A 12 -12.32 -15.40 0.47
CA LEU A 12 -13.13 -14.94 1.61
C LEU A 12 -13.45 -13.45 1.51
N THR A 13 -14.35 -12.95 2.37
CA THR A 13 -14.64 -11.51 2.51
C THR A 13 -14.77 -11.10 3.98
N GLY A 14 -14.67 -9.80 4.25
CA GLY A 14 -14.88 -9.26 5.60
C GLY A 14 -13.87 -9.76 6.64
N ASP A 15 -14.36 -10.07 7.84
CA ASP A 15 -13.51 -10.46 8.97
C ASP A 15 -12.81 -11.81 8.76
N GLU A 16 -13.46 -12.76 8.07
CA GLU A 16 -12.87 -14.05 7.73
C GLU A 16 -11.68 -13.89 6.79
N GLN A 17 -11.79 -13.02 5.79
CA GLN A 17 -10.66 -12.68 4.92
C GLN A 17 -9.51 -12.06 5.71
N LYS A 18 -9.82 -11.14 6.63
CA LYS A 18 -8.79 -10.49 7.46
C LYS A 18 -8.06 -11.50 8.34
N ALA A 19 -8.77 -12.47 8.92
CA ALA A 19 -8.18 -13.54 9.71
C ALA A 19 -7.23 -14.43 8.88
N ALA A 20 -7.68 -14.86 7.69
CA ALA A 20 -6.87 -15.68 6.79
C ALA A 20 -5.60 -14.95 6.29
N TRP A 21 -5.69 -13.65 5.99
CA TRP A 21 -4.50 -12.85 5.68
C TRP A 21 -3.55 -12.73 6.86
N GLY A 22 -4.07 -12.62 8.09
CA GLY A 22 -3.27 -12.63 9.31
C GLY A 22 -2.40 -13.88 9.42
N GLU A 23 -3.00 -15.06 9.23
CA GLU A 23 -2.26 -16.33 9.26
C GLU A 23 -1.15 -16.38 8.19
N ALA A 24 -1.42 -15.90 6.97
CA ALA A 24 -0.40 -15.82 5.94
C ALA A 24 0.77 -14.90 6.32
N PHE A 25 0.48 -13.77 6.99
CA PHE A 25 1.51 -12.84 7.47
C PHE A 25 2.32 -13.40 8.64
N ASP A 26 1.70 -14.16 9.54
CA ASP A 26 2.39 -14.83 10.64
C ASP A 26 3.42 -15.83 10.09
N ILE A 27 3.04 -16.66 9.10
CA ILE A 27 3.96 -17.59 8.42
C ILE A 27 5.14 -16.83 7.78
N LEU A 28 4.88 -15.71 7.10
CA LEU A 28 5.93 -14.89 6.48
C LEU A 28 6.88 -14.28 7.50
N ALA A 29 6.35 -13.82 8.64
CA ALA A 29 7.13 -13.21 9.71
C ALA A 29 8.01 -14.23 10.43
N GLU A 30 7.49 -15.43 10.70
CA GLU A 30 8.24 -16.51 11.36
C GLU A 30 9.39 -17.03 10.49
N GLN A 31 9.17 -17.15 9.17
CA GLN A 31 10.17 -17.70 8.26
C GLN A 31 11.17 -16.67 7.74
N ALA A 32 10.84 -15.37 7.81
CA ALA A 32 11.70 -14.23 7.47
C ALA A 32 12.43 -14.32 6.11
N VAL A 33 11.85 -14.99 5.11
CA VAL A 33 12.49 -15.20 3.80
C VAL A 33 12.74 -13.85 3.08
N LEU A 34 11.80 -12.91 3.21
CA LEU A 34 11.91 -11.52 2.78
C LEU A 34 10.96 -10.67 3.64
N TYR A 35 11.48 -9.80 4.50
CA TYR A 35 10.66 -9.07 5.47
C TYR A 35 11.13 -7.61 5.63
N PRO A 36 10.21 -6.62 5.66
CA PRO A 36 10.59 -5.22 5.80
C PRO A 36 11.09 -4.90 7.21
N LEU A 37 12.22 -4.21 7.30
CA LEU A 37 12.72 -3.66 8.57
C LEU A 37 11.94 -2.40 8.99
N PHE A 38 11.61 -1.56 8.01
CA PHE A 38 10.89 -0.32 8.23
C PHE A 38 9.96 -0.03 7.05
N HIS A 39 8.80 0.56 7.36
CA HIS A 39 7.98 1.27 6.40
C HIS A 39 8.29 2.76 6.54
N ARG A 40 8.47 3.48 5.43
CA ARG A 40 8.89 4.89 5.44
C ARG A 40 7.74 5.83 5.11
N GLN A 41 7.79 7.03 5.69
CA GLN A 41 7.00 8.15 5.19
C GLN A 41 7.53 8.56 3.80
N LEU A 42 6.61 8.93 2.91
CA LEU A 42 6.94 9.36 1.56
C LEU A 42 6.64 10.87 1.40
N PRO A 43 7.60 11.74 1.75
CA PRO A 43 7.40 13.18 1.60
C PRO A 43 7.38 13.56 0.11
N ALA A 44 6.44 14.43 -0.25
CA ALA A 44 6.37 15.07 -1.55
C ALA A 44 6.24 16.59 -1.37
N ALA A 45 6.91 17.35 -2.22
CA ALA A 45 6.87 18.81 -2.22
C ALA A 45 6.35 19.30 -3.57
N TRP A 46 5.58 20.38 -3.56
CA TRP A 46 5.04 21.02 -4.75
C TRP A 46 4.82 22.50 -4.49
N ASP A 47 4.70 23.27 -5.57
CA ASP A 47 4.28 24.66 -5.50
C ASP A 47 2.75 24.72 -5.53
N ALA A 48 2.15 25.05 -4.37
CA ALA A 48 0.70 25.09 -4.21
C ALA A 48 0.05 26.30 -4.90
N GLU A 49 0.82 27.33 -5.25
CA GLU A 49 0.33 28.48 -6.01
C GLU A 49 0.23 28.15 -7.50
N ARG A 50 1.13 27.29 -7.99
CA ARG A 50 1.20 26.92 -9.42
C ARG A 50 0.43 25.66 -9.78
N LEU A 51 0.30 24.70 -8.85
CA LEU A 51 -0.29 23.39 -9.09
C LEU A 51 -1.62 23.24 -8.35
N VAL A 52 -2.70 23.65 -9.00
CA VAL A 52 -4.05 23.62 -8.42
C VAL A 52 -4.56 22.18 -8.42
N GLY A 53 -4.93 21.66 -7.25
CA GLY A 53 -5.46 20.30 -7.10
C GLY A 53 -4.40 19.22 -6.91
N PHE A 54 -3.10 19.56 -6.92
CA PHE A 54 -2.05 18.58 -6.62
C PHE A 54 -2.08 18.16 -5.15
N ALA A 55 -1.91 16.86 -4.91
CA ALA A 55 -1.82 16.27 -3.58
C ALA A 55 -0.76 15.16 -3.54
N PRO A 56 -0.12 14.93 -2.38
CA PRO A 56 0.79 13.79 -2.21
C PRO A 56 0.03 12.47 -2.33
N VAL A 57 0.68 11.46 -2.91
CA VAL A 57 0.14 10.09 -3.00
C VAL A 57 0.88 9.15 -2.03
N PRO A 58 0.20 8.14 -1.44
CA PRO A 58 0.81 7.25 -0.45
C PRO A 58 1.74 6.18 -1.06
N THR A 59 1.95 6.22 -2.39
CA THR A 59 2.79 5.29 -3.14
C THR A 59 3.84 6.04 -3.95
N THR A 60 4.85 5.32 -4.43
CA THR A 60 5.87 5.92 -5.31
C THR A 60 5.25 6.43 -6.60
N GLY A 61 5.66 7.62 -7.03
CA GLY A 61 5.18 8.27 -8.25
C GLY A 61 4.52 9.62 -7.94
N LEU A 62 4.00 10.25 -8.98
CA LEU A 62 3.24 11.50 -8.90
C LEU A 62 1.94 11.33 -9.69
N SER A 63 0.84 11.88 -9.18
CA SER A 63 -0.43 11.96 -9.91
C SER A 63 -0.70 13.40 -10.32
N PHE A 64 -0.88 13.62 -11.61
CA PHE A 64 -1.34 14.89 -12.19
C PHE A 64 -2.74 14.78 -12.80
N LEU A 65 -3.46 13.68 -12.51
CA LEU A 65 -4.86 13.57 -12.89
C LEU A 65 -5.65 14.68 -12.19
N ASP A 66 -6.41 15.42 -12.98
CA ASP A 66 -7.20 16.58 -12.54
C ASP A 66 -6.39 17.71 -11.87
N VAL A 67 -5.08 17.77 -12.12
CA VAL A 67 -4.21 18.86 -11.66
C VAL A 67 -4.08 19.93 -12.74
N GLY A 68 -4.38 21.18 -12.38
CA GLY A 68 -4.24 22.35 -13.24
C GLY A 68 -2.95 23.12 -13.01
N VAL A 69 -2.60 23.97 -13.98
CA VAL A 69 -1.51 24.96 -13.86
C VAL A 69 -2.13 26.35 -13.88
N THR A 70 -1.70 27.23 -12.98
CA THR A 70 -2.08 28.66 -13.03
C THR A 70 -1.27 29.39 -14.09
N ASP A 71 -1.90 30.36 -14.76
CA ASP A 71 -1.21 31.28 -15.69
C ASP A 71 -0.18 32.18 -14.99
#